data_AF-A0A2M7EKY8-F1
#
_entry.id   AF-A0A2M7EKY8-F1
#
_cell.length_a   1.000
_cell.length_b   1.000
_cell.length_c   1.000
_cell.angle_alpha   90.00
_cell.angle_beta   90.00
_cell.angle_gamma   90.00
#
_symmetry.space_group_name_H-M   'P 1'
#
loop_
_entity.id
_entity.type
_entity.pdbx_description
1 polymer ?
#
loop_
_entity_poly.entity_id
_entity_poly.type
_entity_poly.pdbx_seq_one_letter_code
_entity_poly.pdbx_strand_id
1 'polypeptide(L)'
;APKEISKYELAGEYWSEALDNHHAFLQDPKYKIFFLPGSRGGYVLSYKDQSLSLVKALEAPSVKRGLYLNDYLYIVSDTGITSFKEGSWDKVGEFTYEKEIVPLERVNSTVIDESR
;
A
#
# COMPACT_ATOMS: atom_id res chain seq x y z
N ALA A 1 -30.52 10.65 -9.73
CA ALA A 1 -29.79 10.47 -8.45
C ALA A 1 -28.77 9.35 -8.63
N PRO A 2 -27.60 9.38 -7.96
CA PRO A 2 -26.67 8.25 -7.96
C PRO A 2 -27.33 7.01 -7.33
N LYS A 3 -27.00 5.83 -7.85
CA LYS A 3 -27.49 4.53 -7.37
C LYS A 3 -26.31 3.68 -6.97
N GLU A 4 -26.30 3.16 -5.74
CA GLU A 4 -25.36 2.13 -5.32
C GLU A 4 -25.70 0.83 -6.06
N ILE A 5 -24.76 0.31 -6.85
CA ILE A 5 -24.94 -0.92 -7.64
C ILE A 5 -24.22 -2.11 -7.03
N SER A 6 -23.24 -1.86 -6.16
CA SER A 6 -22.50 -2.90 -5.44
C SER A 6 -21.81 -2.32 -4.21
N LYS A 7 -21.62 -3.17 -3.21
CA LYS A 7 -20.93 -2.88 -1.95
C LYS A 7 -20.16 -4.12 -1.54
N TYR A 8 -18.93 -3.92 -1.06
CA TYR A 8 -18.13 -4.95 -0.41
C TYR A 8 -17.63 -4.41 0.93
N GLU A 9 -17.89 -5.13 2.02
CA GLU A 9 -17.44 -4.76 3.35
C GLU A 9 -16.25 -5.62 3.78
N LEU A 10 -15.14 -4.98 4.18
CA LEU A 10 -13.97 -5.64 4.74
C LEU A 10 -14.17 -5.81 6.26
N ALA A 11 -14.52 -7.03 6.69
CA ALA A 11 -14.88 -7.30 8.07
C ALA A 11 -13.73 -7.00 9.05
N GLY A 12 -13.97 -6.05 9.96
CA GLY A 12 -13.01 -5.63 10.98
C GLY A 12 -11.84 -4.81 10.43
N GLU A 13 -11.95 -4.28 9.21
CA GLU A 13 -11.11 -3.21 8.71
C GLU A 13 -11.72 -1.87 9.15
N TYR A 14 -10.91 -0.95 9.66
CA TYR A 14 -11.38 0.29 10.29
C TYR A 14 -10.67 1.54 9.76
N TRP A 15 -9.58 1.38 9.02
CA TRP A 15 -8.83 2.48 8.45
C TRP A 15 -8.18 2.09 7.13
N SER A 16 -7.94 3.07 6.27
CA SER A 16 -7.22 2.92 5.03
C SER A 16 -6.35 4.14 4.82
N GLU A 17 -5.10 3.95 4.39
CA GLU A 17 -4.22 5.04 3.97
C GLU A 17 -4.86 5.86 2.84
N ALA A 18 -5.77 5.29 2.04
CA ALA A 18 -6.50 5.99 0.99
C ALA A 18 -7.47 7.07 1.51
N LEU A 19 -7.84 7.04 2.81
CA LEU A 19 -8.66 8.09 3.43
C LEU A 19 -7.91 9.43 3.53
N ASP A 20 -6.60 9.36 3.80
CA ASP A 20 -5.75 10.53 4.05
C ASP A 20 -4.80 10.82 2.88
N ASN A 21 -4.60 9.84 2.01
CA ASN A 21 -3.66 9.89 0.89
C ASN A 21 -4.27 9.22 -0.35
N HIS A 22 -4.91 10.00 -1.21
CA HIS A 22 -5.55 9.50 -2.44
C HIS A 22 -4.56 8.81 -3.41
N HIS A 23 -3.26 9.08 -3.31
CA HIS A 23 -2.24 8.37 -4.09
C HIS A 23 -1.97 6.95 -3.59
N ALA A 24 -2.54 6.56 -2.45
CA ALA A 24 -2.42 5.20 -1.91
C ALA A 24 -3.37 4.22 -2.63
N PHE A 25 -4.41 4.74 -3.26
CA PHE A 25 -5.35 3.99 -4.09
C PHE A 25 -4.89 4.00 -5.55
N LEU A 26 -4.82 2.80 -6.16
CA LEU A 26 -4.56 2.70 -7.59
C LEU A 26 -5.38 1.56 -8.21
N GLN A 27 -5.96 1.85 -9.37
CA GLN A 27 -6.68 0.88 -10.20
C GLN A 27 -5.76 0.30 -11.29
N ASP A 28 -5.92 -0.98 -11.59
CA ASP A 28 -5.50 -1.61 -12.83
C ASP A 28 -6.72 -1.79 -13.75
N PRO A 29 -6.85 -0.97 -14.82
CA PRO A 29 -7.98 -1.06 -15.74
C PRO A 29 -7.93 -2.27 -16.68
N LYS A 30 -6.74 -2.86 -16.94
CA LYS A 30 -6.57 -4.05 -17.79
C LYS A 30 -7.22 -5.25 -17.12
N TYR A 31 -6.97 -5.43 -15.82
CA TYR A 31 -7.54 -6.53 -15.05
C TYR A 31 -8.83 -6.16 -14.32
N LYS A 32 -9.27 -4.88 -14.37
CA LYS A 32 -10.45 -4.35 -13.67
C LYS A 32 -10.41 -4.64 -12.16
N ILE A 33 -9.26 -4.37 -11.57
CA ILE A 33 -9.00 -4.51 -10.13
C ILE A 33 -8.46 -3.19 -9.56
N PHE A 34 -8.50 -3.04 -8.25
CA PHE A 34 -7.77 -1.98 -7.56
C PHE A 34 -7.16 -2.52 -6.27
N PHE A 35 -6.08 -1.86 -5.84
CA PHE A 35 -5.48 -2.12 -4.55
C PHE A 35 -5.96 -1.09 -3.52
N LEU A 36 -6.39 -1.57 -2.35
CA LEU A 36 -6.79 -0.77 -1.21
C LEU A 36 -5.88 -1.09 -0.02
N PRO A 37 -5.03 -0.16 0.44
CA PRO A 37 -4.30 -0.32 1.68
C PRO A 37 -5.27 -0.24 2.87
N GLY A 38 -5.20 -1.17 3.80
CA GLY A 38 -5.98 -1.17 5.03
C GLY A 38 -5.07 -1.23 6.27
N SER A 39 -5.66 -1.08 7.45
CA SER A 39 -4.92 -1.19 8.72
C SER A 39 -4.44 -2.62 9.00
N ARG A 40 -5.10 -3.64 8.43
CA ARG A 40 -4.78 -5.06 8.67
C ARG A 40 -4.03 -5.72 7.52
N GLY A 41 -3.82 -5.02 6.41
CA GLY A 41 -3.13 -5.54 5.24
C GLY A 41 -3.49 -4.78 3.97
N GLY A 42 -3.17 -5.37 2.82
CA GLY A 42 -3.51 -4.84 1.51
C GLY A 42 -4.57 -5.68 0.82
N TYR A 43 -5.56 -5.06 0.19
CA TYR A 43 -6.68 -5.76 -0.42
C TYR A 43 -6.73 -5.49 -1.91
N VAL A 44 -6.76 -6.56 -2.71
CA VAL A 44 -7.04 -6.46 -4.14
C VAL A 44 -8.52 -6.76 -4.34
N LEU A 45 -9.26 -5.79 -4.86
CA LEU A 45 -10.67 -5.94 -5.17
C LEU A 45 -10.90 -5.85 -6.69
N SER A 46 -11.82 -6.66 -7.19
CA SER A 46 -12.32 -6.60 -8.56
C SER A 46 -13.56 -5.70 -8.60
N TYR A 47 -13.71 -4.97 -9.71
CA TYR A 47 -14.93 -4.24 -10.06
C TYR A 47 -15.54 -4.70 -11.39
N LYS A 48 -15.24 -5.94 -11.80
CA LYS A 48 -15.83 -6.58 -12.98
C LYS A 48 -17.34 -6.72 -12.84
N ASP A 49 -18.03 -6.68 -13.97
CA ASP A 49 -19.45 -7.01 -14.07
C ASP A 49 -20.36 -6.22 -13.13
N GLN A 50 -20.00 -4.95 -12.88
CA GLN A 50 -20.72 -4.04 -11.99
C GLN A 50 -20.80 -4.54 -10.52
N SER A 51 -19.86 -5.39 -10.10
CA SER A 51 -19.81 -5.95 -8.75
C SER A 51 -18.43 -5.81 -8.13
N LEU A 52 -18.40 -5.51 -6.82
CA LEU A 52 -17.21 -5.51 -5.99
C LEU A 52 -16.99 -6.88 -5.36
N SER A 53 -15.80 -7.44 -5.52
CA SER A 53 -15.41 -8.69 -4.87
C SER A 53 -13.93 -8.69 -4.46
N LEU A 54 -13.63 -9.30 -3.32
CA LEU A 54 -12.25 -9.49 -2.87
C LEU A 54 -11.57 -10.57 -3.73
N VAL A 55 -10.49 -10.20 -4.39
CA VAL A 55 -9.63 -11.11 -5.16
C VAL A 55 -8.55 -11.71 -4.26
N LYS A 56 -7.91 -10.86 -3.44
CA LYS A 56 -6.81 -11.28 -2.57
C LYS A 56 -6.67 -10.35 -1.37
N ALA A 57 -6.39 -10.94 -0.21
CA ALA A 57 -5.80 -10.24 0.93
C ALA A 57 -4.29 -10.54 0.97
N LEU A 58 -3.48 -9.50 1.09
CA LEU A 58 -2.02 -9.53 1.09
C LEU A 58 -1.52 -9.10 2.47
N GLU A 59 -0.55 -9.83 3.00
CA GLU A 59 0.20 -9.40 4.18
C GLU A 59 1.08 -8.20 3.80
N ALA A 60 0.60 -7.01 4.14
CA ALA A 60 1.21 -5.75 3.79
C ALA A 60 0.99 -4.75 4.94
N PRO A 61 1.85 -4.74 5.96
CA PRO A 61 1.75 -3.78 7.06
C PRO A 61 2.22 -2.39 6.59
N SER A 62 1.64 -1.34 7.20
CA SER A 62 2.09 0.04 7.05
C SER A 62 2.22 0.51 5.59
N VAL A 63 1.25 0.16 4.75
CA VAL A 63 1.28 0.52 3.32
C VAL A 63 1.05 2.01 3.12
N LYS A 64 1.91 2.63 2.32
CA LYS A 64 1.82 4.04 1.90
C LYS A 64 1.33 4.20 0.48
N ARG A 65 1.60 3.23 -0.39
CA ARG A 65 1.17 3.26 -1.79
C ARG A 65 1.15 1.87 -2.42
N GLY A 66 0.11 1.60 -3.21
CA GLY A 66 0.11 0.54 -4.21
C GLY A 66 0.39 1.10 -5.62
N LEU A 67 1.19 0.39 -6.41
CA LEU A 67 1.51 0.75 -7.79
C LEU A 67 1.45 -0.49 -8.69
N TYR A 68 0.66 -0.44 -9.75
CA TYR A 68 0.65 -1.47 -10.79
C TYR A 68 1.62 -1.07 -11.90
N LEU A 69 2.55 -1.97 -12.24
CA LEU A 69 3.54 -1.78 -13.31
C LEU A 69 3.91 -3.13 -13.93
N ASN A 70 3.75 -3.24 -15.24
CA ASN A 70 4.15 -4.42 -16.04
C ASN A 70 3.58 -5.76 -15.55
N ASP A 71 2.30 -5.81 -15.15
CA ASP A 71 1.62 -7.00 -14.61
C ASP A 71 2.13 -7.41 -13.21
N TYR A 72 2.61 -6.44 -12.43
CA TYR A 72 2.99 -6.59 -11.03
C TYR A 72 2.35 -5.50 -10.17
N LEU A 73 1.96 -5.89 -8.96
CA LEU A 73 1.62 -4.97 -7.88
C LEU A 73 2.85 -4.73 -7.01
N TYR A 74 3.30 -3.49 -6.94
CA TYR A 74 4.29 -3.01 -5.99
C TYR A 74 3.58 -2.36 -4.82
N ILE A 75 3.93 -2.77 -3.61
CA ILE A 75 3.46 -2.20 -2.36
C ILE A 75 4.64 -1.50 -1.71
N VAL A 76 4.54 -0.18 -1.58
CA VAL A 76 5.49 0.66 -0.84
C VAL A 76 4.97 0.81 0.58
N SER A 77 5.75 0.37 1.55
CA SER A 77 5.47 0.50 2.98
C SER A 77 6.53 1.35 3.68
N ASP A 78 6.37 1.56 4.99
CA ASP A 78 7.37 2.21 5.85
C ASP A 78 8.69 1.42 5.95
N THR A 79 8.67 0.12 5.65
CA THR A 79 9.84 -0.77 5.82
C THR A 79 10.51 -1.12 4.51
N GLY A 80 9.86 -0.90 3.37
CA GLY A 80 10.40 -1.32 2.09
C GLY A 80 9.39 -1.34 0.96
N ILE A 81 9.73 -2.13 -0.07
CA ILE A 81 8.92 -2.36 -1.24
C ILE A 81 8.77 -3.88 -1.45
N THR A 82 7.54 -4.35 -1.51
CA THR A 82 7.23 -5.75 -1.83
C THR A 82 6.51 -5.81 -3.17
N SER A 83 6.84 -6.79 -4.00
CA SER A 83 6.23 -6.97 -5.32
C SER A 83 5.52 -8.31 -5.43
N PHE A 84 4.35 -8.28 -6.07
CA PHE A 84 3.49 -9.44 -6.30
C PHE A 84 3.19 -9.55 -7.79
N LYS A 85 3.21 -10.77 -8.33
CA LYS A 85 2.79 -11.04 -9.71
C LYS A 85 1.26 -10.98 -9.81
N GLU A 86 0.72 -10.20 -10.74
CA GLU A 86 -0.72 -10.12 -10.93
C GLU A 86 -1.31 -11.46 -11.41
N GLY A 87 -2.53 -11.76 -10.95
CA GLY A 87 -3.21 -13.02 -11.23
C GLY A 87 -2.86 -14.15 -10.25
N SER A 88 -1.57 -14.45 -10.05
CA SER A 88 -1.17 -15.48 -9.06
C SER A 88 -1.07 -14.94 -7.63
N TRP A 89 -0.74 -13.66 -7.48
CA TRP A 89 -0.47 -12.98 -6.21
C TRP A 89 0.70 -13.58 -5.43
N ASP A 90 1.61 -14.25 -6.14
CA ASP A 90 2.85 -14.72 -5.56
C ASP A 90 3.77 -13.54 -5.29
N LYS A 91 4.38 -13.48 -4.10
CA LYS A 91 5.45 -12.54 -3.79
C LYS A 91 6.67 -12.90 -4.65
N VAL A 92 7.14 -11.96 -5.46
CA VAL A 92 8.24 -12.16 -6.42
C VAL A 92 9.49 -11.35 -6.11
N GLY A 93 9.39 -10.40 -5.17
CA GLY A 93 10.52 -9.58 -4.77
C GLY A 93 10.23 -8.77 -3.52
N GLU A 94 11.29 -8.45 -2.79
CA GLU A 94 11.26 -7.63 -1.59
C GLU A 94 12.54 -6.81 -1.54
N PHE A 95 12.39 -5.55 -1.16
CA PHE A 95 13.46 -4.63 -0.88
C PHE A 95 13.18 -3.96 0.46
N THR A 96 14.12 -4.01 1.39
CA THR A 96 13.97 -3.41 2.72
C THR A 96 14.80 -2.13 2.78
N TYR A 97 14.27 -1.06 3.36
CA TYR A 97 15.05 0.14 3.60
C TYR A 97 16.14 -0.13 4.63
N GLU A 98 17.38 0.25 4.32
CA GLU A 98 18.44 0.25 5.31
C GLU A 98 18.14 1.33 6.35
N LYS A 99 17.96 0.91 7.60
CA LYS A 99 17.87 1.85 8.71
C LYS A 99 19.30 2.23 9.09
N GLU A 100 19.78 3.38 8.63
CA GLU A 100 21.06 3.90 9.11
C GLU A 100 20.95 4.11 10.62
N ILE A 101 21.68 3.29 11.40
CA ILE A 101 21.86 3.57 12.82
C ILE A 101 22.87 4.69 12.90
N VAL A 102 22.38 5.93 12.98
CA VAL A 102 23.23 7.08 13.29
C VAL A 102 23.67 6.94 14.75
N PRO A 103 24.97 6.75 15.05
CA PRO A 103 25.44 6.68 16.43
C PRO A 103 25.11 7.98 17.16
N LEU A 104 24.65 7.90 18.42
CA LEU A 104 24.28 9.05 19.24
C LEU A 104 25.40 10.11 19.34
N GLU A 105 26.66 9.69 19.18
CA GLU A 105 27.83 10.58 19.13
C GLU A 105 27.78 11.59 17.98
N ARG A 106 27.11 11.27 16.85
CA ARG A 106 26.93 12.20 15.72
C ARG A 106 25.75 13.16 15.90
N VAL A 107 24.85 12.90 16.85
CA VAL A 107 23.68 13.77 17.12
C VAL A 107 24.10 15.00 17.93
N ASN A 108 25.07 14.83 18.83
CA ASN A 108 25.55 15.91 19.72
C ASN A 108 26.53 16.88 19.05
N SER A 109 27.08 16.58 17.87
CA SER A 109 28.00 17.48 17.16
C SER A 109 27.30 18.57 16.33
N THR A 110 25.97 18.53 16.20
CA THR A 110 25.20 19.49 15.38
C THR A 110 24.59 20.64 16.21
N VAL A 111 24.70 20.61 17.54
CA VAL A 111 24.23 21.69 18.42
C VAL A 111 25.42 22.45 19.01
N ILE A 112 26.25 23.08 18.17
CA ILE A 112 27.16 24.15 18.61
C ILE A 112 27.38 25.17 17.48
N ASP A 113 26.34 25.91 17.10
CA ASP A 113 26.50 27.28 16.59
C ASP A 113 25.19 28.08 16.75
N GLU A 114 24.86 28.43 18.00
CA GLU A 114 23.90 29.50 18.30
C GLU A 114 24.61 30.64 19.05
N SER A 115 25.70 31.18 18.48
CA SER A 115 26.22 32.47 18.92
C SER A 115 26.83 33.30 17.79
N ARG A 116 25.95 33.94 17.00
CA ARG A 116 26.22 35.23 16.36
C ARG A 116 25.00 36.14 16.39
#